data_AF-A0A536KP16-F1
#
_entry.id   AF-A0A536KP16-F1
#
_cell.length_a   1.000
_cell.length_b   1.000
_cell.length_c   1.000
_cell.angle_alpha   90.00
_cell.angle_beta   90.00
_cell.angle_gamma   90.00
#
_symmetry.space_group_name_H-M   'P 1'
#
loop_
_entity.id
_entity.type
_entity.pdbx_description
1 polymer ?
#
loop_
_entity_poly.entity_id
_entity_poly.type
_entity_poly.pdbx_seq_one_letter_code
_entity_poly.pdbx_strand_id
1 'polypeptide(L)'
;METSELLGVLERQRERERDFAANWHETPGGWTGGQLFGHLAAWRKRLLHCLATGEPPPTSADEINDAEIPALRGEDTAAAAARAGALLERLRSAVSDRGPDTPLRWYSVNTLGEAVLRNTVGHPSQHMLEHLLELAQVEAAAELAETVVKEYRTLQLGPAMIGGPLYNLAVARVKQGRLEEARVLVEEARRERPDIAAAAGTDPDLAPLRG
;
A
#
# COMPACT_ATOMS: atom_id res chain seq x y z
N MET A 1 16.93 0.15 -9.72
CA MET A 1 16.63 0.76 -8.41
C MET A 1 17.76 0.41 -7.47
N GLU A 2 18.38 1.37 -6.78
CA GLU A 2 19.49 1.08 -5.88
C GLU A 2 19.02 0.39 -4.59
N THR A 3 19.73 -0.66 -4.16
CA THR A 3 19.38 -1.44 -2.96
C THR A 3 19.30 -0.56 -1.71
N SER A 4 20.25 0.37 -1.52
CA SER A 4 20.28 1.26 -0.36
C SER A 4 19.10 2.22 -0.31
N GLU A 5 18.66 2.74 -1.45
CA GLU A 5 17.51 3.64 -1.52
C GLU A 5 16.22 2.91 -1.17
N LEU A 6 16.04 1.70 -1.72
CA LEU A 6 14.90 0.84 -1.39
C LEU A 6 14.88 0.51 0.10
N LEU A 7 16.01 0.05 0.67
CA LEU A 7 16.09 -0.27 2.10
C LEU A 7 15.78 0.94 2.98
N GLY A 8 16.17 2.16 2.55
CA GLY A 8 15.82 3.41 3.24
C GLY A 8 14.32 3.71 3.21
N VAL A 9 13.64 3.49 2.08
CA VAL A 9 12.17 3.59 1.98
C VAL A 9 11.49 2.58 2.90
N LEU A 10 11.97 1.34 2.93
CA LEU A 10 11.38 0.29 3.77
C LEU A 10 11.59 0.54 5.27
N GLU A 11 12.69 1.17 5.70
CA GLU A 11 12.85 1.62 7.09
C GLU A 11 11.81 2.68 7.44
N ARG A 12 11.66 3.73 6.62
CA ARG A 12 10.70 4.80 6.90
C ARG A 12 9.28 4.27 6.96
N GLN A 13 8.94 3.31 6.10
CA GLN A 13 7.63 2.65 6.16
C GLN A 13 7.44 1.83 7.44
N ARG A 14 8.49 1.15 7.93
CA ARG A 14 8.46 0.43 9.21
C ARG A 14 8.22 1.38 10.39
N GLU A 15 8.91 2.50 10.41
CA GLU A 15 8.72 3.55 11.42
C GLU A 15 7.30 4.12 11.35
N ARG A 16 6.83 4.44 10.13
CA ARG A 16 5.47 4.94 9.88
C ARG A 16 4.40 3.97 10.39
N GLU A 17 4.52 2.68 10.13
CA GLU A 17 3.56 1.67 10.64
C GLU A 17 3.59 1.53 12.15
N ARG A 18 4.79 1.58 12.76
CA ARG A 18 4.92 1.53 14.22
C ARG A 18 4.23 2.74 14.86
N ASP A 19 4.47 3.92 14.33
CA ASP A 19 3.90 5.16 14.86
C ASP A 19 2.39 5.20 14.62
N PHE A 20 1.91 4.70 13.48
CA PHE A 20 0.49 4.55 13.19
C PHE A 20 -0.21 3.58 14.17
N ALA A 21 0.41 2.43 14.45
CA ALA A 21 -0.12 1.46 15.41
C ALA A 21 -0.17 2.03 16.84
N ALA A 22 0.85 2.80 17.23
CA ALA A 22 0.92 3.42 18.55
C ALA A 22 -0.16 4.50 18.77
N ASN A 23 -0.60 5.15 17.69
CA ASN A 23 -1.61 6.21 17.71
C ASN A 23 -2.94 5.75 17.08
N TRP A 24 -3.23 4.46 17.15
CA TRP A 24 -4.41 3.88 16.52
C TRP A 24 -5.71 4.38 17.18
N HIS A 25 -6.71 4.70 16.36
CA HIS A 25 -8.05 5.09 16.80
C HIS A 25 -9.12 4.32 16.03
N GLU A 26 -9.98 3.58 16.71
CA GLU A 26 -11.06 2.82 16.07
C GLU A 26 -12.08 3.74 15.39
N THR A 27 -12.52 3.38 14.18
CA THR A 27 -13.57 4.09 13.43
C THR A 27 -14.86 3.27 13.40
N PRO A 28 -16.05 3.89 13.55
CA PRO A 28 -17.31 3.18 13.41
C PRO A 28 -17.48 2.65 11.97
N GLY A 29 -17.41 1.33 11.80
CA GLY A 29 -17.63 0.66 10.52
C GLY A 29 -16.37 0.43 9.67
N GLY A 30 -15.21 0.94 10.11
CA GLY A 30 -13.92 0.62 9.51
C GLY A 30 -13.31 -0.67 10.05
N TRP A 31 -12.09 -0.97 9.61
CA TRP A 31 -11.31 -2.09 10.15
C TRP A 31 -10.78 -1.75 11.54
N THR A 32 -10.71 -2.75 12.42
CA THR A 32 -9.93 -2.58 13.66
C THR A 32 -8.43 -2.57 13.37
N GLY A 33 -7.64 -2.07 14.32
CA GLY A 33 -6.18 -2.06 14.16
C GLY A 33 -5.61 -3.46 14.00
N GLY A 34 -6.13 -4.42 14.76
CA GLY A 34 -5.83 -5.85 14.60
C GLY A 34 -6.14 -6.36 13.19
N GLN A 35 -7.27 -5.96 12.59
CA GLN A 35 -7.61 -6.34 11.22
C GLN A 35 -6.67 -5.73 10.20
N LEU A 36 -6.39 -4.43 10.28
CA LEU A 36 -5.47 -3.76 9.35
C LEU A 36 -4.07 -4.37 9.42
N PHE A 37 -3.44 -4.40 10.59
CA PHE A 37 -2.08 -4.92 10.68
C PHE A 37 -2.00 -6.43 10.50
N GLY A 38 -3.03 -7.18 10.90
CA GLY A 38 -3.14 -8.60 10.63
C GLY A 38 -3.20 -8.89 9.13
N HIS A 39 -3.92 -8.07 8.38
CA HIS A 39 -3.99 -8.12 6.93
C HIS A 39 -2.64 -7.84 6.27
N LEU A 40 -1.95 -6.78 6.71
CA LEU A 40 -0.61 -6.46 6.22
C LEU A 40 0.37 -7.59 6.48
N ALA A 41 0.32 -8.19 7.68
CA ALA A 41 1.13 -9.34 8.03
C ALA A 41 0.85 -10.53 7.11
N ALA A 42 -0.42 -10.82 6.82
CA ALA A 42 -0.79 -11.95 5.98
C ALA A 42 -0.29 -11.82 4.54
N TRP A 43 -0.40 -10.64 3.93
CA TRP A 43 0.15 -10.38 2.59
C TRP A 43 1.68 -10.47 2.53
N ARG A 44 2.37 -9.93 3.54
CA ARG A 44 3.84 -10.09 3.65
C ARG A 44 4.26 -11.55 3.79
N LYS A 45 3.50 -12.33 4.56
CA LYS A 45 3.73 -13.78 4.70
C LYS A 45 3.55 -14.50 3.37
N ARG A 46 2.53 -14.15 2.58
CA ARG A 46 2.32 -14.72 1.23
C ARG A 46 3.47 -14.37 0.29
N LEU A 47 3.95 -13.11 0.30
CA LEU A 47 5.11 -12.73 -0.50
C LEU A 47 6.37 -13.52 -0.11
N LEU A 48 6.64 -13.67 1.18
CA LEU A 48 7.76 -14.49 1.67
C LEU A 48 7.60 -15.96 1.26
N HIS A 49 6.37 -16.50 1.25
CA HIS A 49 6.09 -17.85 0.79
C HIS A 49 6.38 -18.02 -0.71
N CYS A 50 5.91 -17.11 -1.56
CA CYS A 50 6.24 -17.10 -2.99
C CYS A 50 7.76 -17.01 -3.22
N LEU A 51 8.45 -16.18 -2.45
CA LEU A 51 9.91 -16.04 -2.55
C LEU A 51 10.67 -17.31 -2.14
N ALA A 52 10.13 -18.08 -1.18
CA ALA A 52 10.76 -19.30 -0.67
C ALA A 52 10.48 -20.52 -1.56
N THR A 53 9.28 -20.60 -2.13
CA THR A 53 8.80 -21.80 -2.85
C THR A 53 8.78 -21.65 -4.37
N GLY A 54 8.75 -20.42 -4.88
CA GLY A 54 8.49 -20.13 -6.29
C GLY A 54 7.02 -20.31 -6.69
N GLU A 55 6.12 -20.66 -5.75
CA GLU A 55 4.69 -20.74 -6.03
C GLU A 55 4.14 -19.35 -6.41
N PRO A 56 3.21 -19.27 -7.37
CA PRO A 56 2.63 -18.00 -7.79
C PRO A 56 1.80 -17.38 -6.65
N PRO A 57 1.58 -16.05 -6.68
CA PRO A 57 0.60 -15.44 -5.78
C PRO A 57 -0.80 -16.01 -6.02
N PRO A 58 -1.70 -15.89 -5.04
CA PRO A 58 -3.08 -16.32 -5.22
C PRO A 58 -3.76 -15.67 -6.43
N THR A 59 -4.74 -16.36 -7.00
CA THR A 59 -5.44 -15.92 -8.22
C THR A 59 -6.48 -14.83 -7.95
N SER A 60 -7.08 -14.80 -6.76
CA SER A 60 -8.08 -13.80 -6.34
C SER A 60 -7.67 -13.17 -5.01
N ALA A 61 -7.24 -11.91 -5.05
CA ALA A 61 -6.95 -11.14 -3.85
C ALA A 61 -8.24 -10.87 -3.06
N ASP A 62 -9.32 -10.51 -3.75
CA ASP A 62 -10.59 -10.11 -3.14
C ASP A 62 -11.23 -11.27 -2.36
N GLU A 63 -11.31 -12.47 -2.95
CA GLU A 63 -11.87 -13.65 -2.25
C GLU A 63 -11.07 -14.00 -0.99
N ILE A 64 -9.75 -13.83 -1.03
CA ILE A 64 -8.88 -14.07 0.13
C ILE A 64 -9.11 -13.00 1.19
N ASN A 65 -9.20 -11.74 0.78
CA ASN A 65 -9.42 -10.62 1.70
C ASN A 65 -10.77 -10.76 2.40
N ASP A 66 -11.84 -11.07 1.65
CA ASP A 66 -13.19 -11.27 2.17
C ASP A 66 -13.28 -12.39 3.20
N ALA A 67 -12.51 -13.47 3.01
CA ALA A 67 -12.42 -14.57 3.97
C ALA A 67 -11.54 -14.25 5.19
N GLU A 68 -10.45 -13.49 4.99
CA GLU A 68 -9.43 -13.24 6.01
C GLU A 68 -9.83 -12.14 6.99
N ILE A 69 -10.35 -11.01 6.50
CA ILE A 69 -10.64 -9.83 7.33
C ILE A 69 -11.62 -10.14 8.49
N PRO A 70 -12.70 -10.91 8.31
CA PRO A 70 -13.57 -11.29 9.42
C PRO A 70 -12.86 -12.14 10.48
N ALA A 71 -11.92 -12.99 10.07
CA ALA A 71 -11.17 -13.88 10.97
C ALA A 71 -10.15 -13.14 11.84
N LEU A 72 -9.74 -11.93 11.44
CA LEU A 72 -8.82 -11.07 12.20
C LEU A 72 -9.55 -10.21 13.25
N ARG A 73 -10.88 -10.32 13.36
CA ARG A 73 -11.66 -9.55 14.33
C ARG A 73 -11.26 -9.90 15.76
N GLY A 74 -11.01 -8.88 16.58
CA GLY A 74 -10.61 -9.04 17.97
C GLY A 74 -9.12 -9.33 18.18
N GLU A 75 -8.32 -9.35 17.11
CA GLU A 75 -6.88 -9.35 17.25
C GLU A 75 -6.39 -8.05 17.91
N ASP A 76 -5.38 -8.16 18.79
CA ASP A 76 -4.75 -7.01 19.42
C ASP A 76 -3.92 -6.22 18.40
N THR A 77 -4.16 -4.91 18.33
CA THR A 77 -3.50 -4.01 17.37
C THR A 77 -1.98 -4.02 17.52
N ALA A 78 -1.46 -3.97 18.74
CA ALA A 78 -0.02 -3.90 18.98
C ALA A 78 0.67 -5.22 18.60
N ALA A 79 0.07 -6.36 18.93
CA ALA A 79 0.56 -7.69 18.54
C ALA A 79 0.52 -7.89 17.01
N ALA A 80 -0.57 -7.47 16.36
CA ALA A 80 -0.71 -7.53 14.91
C ALA A 80 0.34 -6.66 14.21
N ALA A 81 0.54 -5.42 14.69
CA ALA A 81 1.55 -4.49 14.17
C ALA A 81 2.97 -5.01 14.37
N ALA A 82 3.29 -5.56 15.55
CA ALA A 82 4.60 -6.17 15.81
C ALA A 82 4.88 -7.34 14.85
N ARG A 83 3.87 -8.19 14.58
CA ARG A 83 3.96 -9.29 13.62
C ARG A 83 4.15 -8.77 12.19
N ALA A 84 3.40 -7.76 11.78
CA ALA A 84 3.55 -7.12 10.48
C ALA A 84 4.95 -6.51 10.30
N GLY A 85 5.47 -5.83 11.32
CA GLY A 85 6.82 -5.23 11.34
C GLY A 85 7.93 -6.28 11.26
N ALA A 86 7.81 -7.40 11.96
CA ALA A 86 8.77 -8.50 11.87
C ALA A 86 8.82 -9.13 10.47
N LEU A 87 7.68 -9.24 9.79
CA LEU A 87 7.62 -9.74 8.41
C LEU A 87 8.19 -8.73 7.40
N LEU A 88 7.98 -7.43 7.64
CA LEU A 88 8.63 -6.36 6.87
C LEU A 88 10.15 -6.47 6.99
N GLU A 89 10.68 -6.66 8.19
CA GLU A 89 12.12 -6.83 8.42
C GLU A 89 12.67 -8.03 7.64
N ARG A 90 11.96 -9.16 7.62
CA ARG A 90 12.36 -10.32 6.81
C ARG A 90 12.40 -10.03 5.32
N LEU A 91 11.46 -9.24 4.80
CA LEU A 91 11.47 -8.82 3.39
C LEU A 91 12.63 -7.86 3.09
N ARG A 92 12.99 -6.99 4.04
CA ARG A 92 14.17 -6.13 3.94
C ARG A 92 15.46 -6.93 3.89
N SER A 93 15.61 -7.91 4.78
CA SER A 93 16.77 -8.82 4.72
C SER A 93 16.83 -9.54 3.38
N ALA A 94 15.69 -10.04 2.87
CA ALA A 94 15.66 -10.69 1.57
C ALA A 94 16.09 -9.77 0.41
N VAL A 95 15.67 -8.50 0.43
CA VAL A 95 16.12 -7.48 -0.55
C VAL A 95 17.61 -7.20 -0.39
N SER A 96 18.12 -7.09 0.83
CA SER A 96 19.54 -6.87 1.11
C SER A 96 20.40 -8.03 0.60
N ASP A 97 19.96 -9.28 0.82
CA ASP A 97 20.71 -10.49 0.50
C ASP A 97 20.71 -10.81 -1.00
N ARG A 98 19.56 -10.61 -1.66
CA ARG A 98 19.34 -11.04 -3.06
C ARG A 98 19.44 -9.90 -4.06
N GLY A 99 19.21 -8.67 -3.61
CA GLY A 99 19.12 -7.48 -4.46
C GLY A 99 17.71 -7.25 -5.02
N PRO A 100 17.33 -5.98 -5.27
CA PRO A 100 15.99 -5.59 -5.73
C PRO A 100 15.61 -6.20 -7.08
N ASP A 101 16.58 -6.38 -7.98
CA ASP A 101 16.36 -6.87 -9.34
C ASP A 101 16.22 -8.40 -9.42
N THR A 102 16.22 -9.10 -8.27
CA THR A 102 15.98 -10.55 -8.23
C THR A 102 14.66 -10.90 -8.91
N PRO A 103 14.63 -11.82 -9.90
CA PRO A 103 13.39 -12.24 -10.55
C PRO A 103 12.38 -12.81 -9.55
N LEU A 104 11.20 -12.21 -9.49
CA LEU A 104 10.08 -12.68 -8.69
C LEU A 104 8.79 -12.18 -9.32
N ARG A 105 7.94 -13.08 -9.79
CA ARG A 105 6.63 -12.70 -10.33
C ARG A 105 5.63 -12.50 -9.21
N TRP A 106 5.09 -11.29 -9.10
CA TRP A 106 4.01 -10.95 -8.17
C TRP A 106 2.93 -10.13 -8.89
N TYR A 107 1.87 -10.80 -9.35
CA TYR A 107 0.86 -10.22 -10.23
C TYR A 107 1.47 -9.53 -11.46
N SER A 108 1.44 -8.19 -11.49
CA SER A 108 1.88 -7.35 -12.60
C SER A 108 3.36 -6.93 -12.52
N VAL A 109 4.08 -7.32 -11.46
CA VAL A 109 5.50 -6.96 -11.27
C VAL A 109 6.40 -8.20 -11.30
N ASN A 110 7.66 -8.01 -11.66
CA ASN A 110 8.56 -9.12 -12.02
C ASN A 110 9.87 -9.16 -11.22
N THR A 111 10.06 -8.22 -10.29
CA THR A 111 11.25 -8.17 -9.43
C THR A 111 10.87 -8.21 -7.95
N LEU A 112 11.79 -8.69 -7.12
CA LEU A 112 11.64 -8.71 -5.66
C LEU A 112 11.42 -7.30 -5.12
N GLY A 113 12.17 -6.31 -5.58
CA GLY A 113 12.06 -4.93 -5.13
C GLY A 113 10.69 -4.33 -5.38
N GLU A 114 10.13 -4.52 -6.58
CA GLU A 114 8.78 -4.06 -6.91
C GLU A 114 7.71 -4.79 -6.08
N ALA A 115 7.84 -6.11 -5.93
CA ALA A 115 6.90 -6.91 -5.15
C ALA A 115 6.90 -6.48 -3.67
N VAL A 116 8.08 -6.21 -3.11
CA VAL A 116 8.24 -5.72 -1.73
C VAL A 116 7.66 -4.32 -1.58
N LEU A 117 7.96 -3.38 -2.49
CA LEU A 117 7.39 -2.02 -2.44
C LEU A 117 5.87 -2.04 -2.51
N ARG A 118 5.30 -2.87 -3.40
CA ARG A 118 3.86 -3.00 -3.52
C ARG A 118 3.23 -3.53 -2.24
N ASN A 119 3.77 -4.58 -1.64
CA ASN A 119 3.21 -5.23 -0.44
C ASN A 119 3.50 -4.50 0.87
N THR A 120 4.55 -3.67 0.89
CA THR A 120 5.04 -3.07 2.13
C THR A 120 4.83 -1.56 2.18
N VAL A 121 4.83 -0.87 1.04
CA VAL A 121 4.63 0.59 0.99
C VAL A 121 3.29 0.91 0.35
N GLY A 122 3.08 0.53 -0.91
CA GLY A 122 1.91 0.94 -1.68
C GLY A 122 0.60 0.45 -1.05
N HIS A 123 0.49 -0.85 -0.81
CA HIS A 123 -0.70 -1.47 -0.24
C HIS A 123 -0.96 -1.02 1.22
N PRO A 124 0.01 -1.07 2.15
CA PRO A 124 -0.18 -0.51 3.49
C PRO A 124 -0.60 0.96 3.50
N SER A 125 0.06 1.81 2.70
CA SER A 125 -0.28 3.24 2.66
C SER A 125 -1.67 3.52 2.11
N GLN A 126 -2.23 2.64 1.25
CA GLN A 126 -3.63 2.73 0.85
C GLN A 126 -4.57 2.58 2.05
N HIS A 127 -4.42 1.49 2.82
CA HIS A 127 -5.28 1.26 3.99
C HIS A 127 -5.10 2.29 5.10
N MET A 128 -3.86 2.76 5.30
CA MET A 128 -3.60 3.85 6.23
C MET A 128 -4.26 5.16 5.78
N LEU A 129 -4.25 5.46 4.48
CA LEU A 129 -4.94 6.62 3.91
C LEU A 129 -6.46 6.50 4.09
N GLU A 130 -7.04 5.35 3.77
CA GLU A 130 -8.48 5.08 3.96
C GLU A 130 -8.88 5.34 5.42
N HIS A 131 -8.11 4.79 6.36
CA HIS A 131 -8.36 4.98 7.79
C HIS A 131 -8.23 6.45 8.24
N LEU A 132 -7.22 7.18 7.77
CA LEU A 132 -7.08 8.62 8.05
C LEU A 132 -8.28 9.42 7.53
N LEU A 133 -8.81 9.06 6.35
CA LEU A 133 -10.00 9.70 5.79
C LEU A 133 -11.27 9.37 6.58
N GLU A 134 -11.41 8.14 7.10
CA GLU A 134 -12.50 7.76 8.00
C GLU A 134 -12.49 8.58 9.31
N LEU A 135 -11.29 8.92 9.80
CA LEU A 135 -11.09 9.81 10.95
C LEU A 135 -11.23 11.31 10.60
N ALA A 136 -11.57 11.64 9.35
CA ALA A 136 -11.59 12.99 8.81
C ALA A 136 -10.24 13.75 8.93
N GLN A 137 -9.12 13.02 9.02
CA GLN A 137 -7.76 13.57 9.04
C GLN A 137 -7.22 13.77 7.61
N VAL A 138 -7.90 14.65 6.87
CA VAL A 138 -7.67 14.84 5.43
C VAL A 138 -6.23 15.29 5.11
N GLU A 139 -5.66 16.17 5.93
CA GLU A 139 -4.30 16.68 5.73
C GLU A 139 -3.26 15.58 5.92
N ALA A 140 -3.42 14.75 6.96
CA ALA A 140 -2.53 13.62 7.22
C ALA A 140 -2.62 12.56 6.10
N ALA A 141 -3.82 12.28 5.61
CA ALA A 141 -4.03 11.38 4.48
C ALA A 141 -3.32 11.88 3.21
N ALA A 142 -3.42 13.19 2.93
CA ALA A 142 -2.78 13.80 1.78
C ALA A 142 -1.25 13.82 1.90
N GLU A 143 -0.70 14.12 3.08
CA GLU A 143 0.74 14.09 3.35
C GLU A 143 1.31 12.68 3.18
N LEU A 144 0.59 11.67 3.66
CA LEU A 144 0.95 10.26 3.47
C LEU A 144 1.04 9.90 1.98
N ALA A 145 -0.02 10.17 1.21
CA ALA A 145 -0.04 9.85 -0.21
C ALA A 145 1.03 10.60 -1.01
N GLU A 146 1.25 11.88 -0.70
CA GLU A 146 2.28 12.70 -1.34
C GLU A 146 3.68 12.17 -1.05
N THR A 147 3.93 11.76 0.19
CA THR A 147 5.19 11.14 0.59
C THR A 147 5.43 9.85 -0.21
N VAL A 148 4.44 8.98 -0.34
CA VAL A 148 4.57 7.72 -1.10
C VAL A 148 4.82 7.99 -2.58
N VAL A 149 4.10 8.93 -3.20
CA VAL A 149 4.36 9.33 -4.60
C VAL A 149 5.78 9.86 -4.76
N LYS A 150 6.26 10.69 -3.83
CA LYS A 150 7.63 11.22 -3.84
C LYS A 150 8.66 10.08 -3.73
N GLU A 151 8.47 9.13 -2.82
CA GLU A 151 9.35 7.97 -2.66
C GLU A 151 9.39 7.13 -3.94
N TYR A 152 8.25 6.89 -4.58
CA TYR A 152 8.18 6.12 -5.82
C TYR A 152 8.87 6.84 -6.99
N ARG A 153 8.74 8.17 -7.08
CA ARG A 153 9.46 8.99 -8.07
C ARG A 153 10.97 9.00 -7.81
N THR A 154 11.40 9.11 -6.56
CA THR A 154 12.82 9.05 -6.19
C THR A 154 13.45 7.71 -6.59
N LEU A 155 12.74 6.60 -6.37
CA LEU A 155 13.19 5.27 -6.77
C LEU A 155 13.14 5.00 -8.29
N GLN A 156 12.64 5.96 -9.08
CA GLN A 156 12.51 5.88 -10.54
C GLN A 156 11.77 4.61 -11.00
N LEU A 157 10.70 4.24 -10.28
CA LEU A 157 9.94 3.03 -10.58
C LEU A 157 9.20 3.16 -11.90
N GLY A 158 9.00 2.03 -12.58
CA GLY A 158 8.28 2.00 -13.85
C GLY A 158 6.79 2.36 -13.72
N PRO A 159 6.12 2.65 -14.85
CA PRO A 159 4.69 3.03 -14.93
C PRO A 159 3.76 2.17 -14.07
N ALA A 160 3.96 0.85 -14.10
CA ALA A 160 3.09 -0.10 -13.42
C ALA A 160 3.06 0.08 -11.88
N MET A 161 4.10 0.67 -11.30
CA MET A 161 4.24 0.89 -9.86
C MET A 161 3.62 2.20 -9.39
N ILE A 162 3.68 3.27 -10.20
CA ILE A 162 3.31 4.61 -9.73
C ILE A 162 1.83 4.95 -9.88
N GLY A 163 1.10 4.24 -10.76
CA GLY A 163 -0.33 4.51 -10.99
C GLY A 163 -1.21 4.40 -9.74
N GLY A 164 -0.98 3.40 -8.89
CA GLY A 164 -1.71 3.24 -7.62
C GLY A 164 -1.49 4.39 -6.62
N PRO A 165 -0.23 4.74 -6.29
CA PRO A 165 0.07 5.91 -5.47
C PRO A 165 -0.50 7.23 -5.99
N LEU A 166 -0.43 7.48 -7.31
CA LEU A 166 -1.01 8.68 -7.93
C LEU A 166 -2.54 8.71 -7.75
N TYR A 167 -3.20 7.58 -7.92
CA TYR A 167 -4.63 7.42 -7.67
C TYR A 167 -5.00 7.76 -6.23
N ASN A 168 -4.28 7.19 -5.26
CA ASN A 168 -4.52 7.45 -3.83
C ASN A 168 -4.29 8.93 -3.47
N LEU A 169 -3.27 9.56 -4.05
CA LEU A 169 -3.07 11.01 -3.88
C LEU A 169 -4.22 11.81 -4.50
N ALA A 170 -4.75 11.39 -5.65
CA ALA A 170 -5.90 12.05 -6.24
C ALA A 170 -7.14 11.98 -5.34
N VAL A 171 -7.42 10.82 -4.74
CA VAL A 171 -8.49 10.65 -3.74
C VAL A 171 -8.31 11.64 -2.58
N ALA A 172 -7.10 11.73 -2.02
CA ALA A 172 -6.82 12.69 -0.95
C ALA A 172 -7.00 14.15 -1.40
N ARG A 173 -6.59 14.50 -2.63
CA ARG A 173 -6.80 15.85 -3.20
C ARG A 173 -8.28 16.17 -3.41
N VAL A 174 -9.12 15.20 -3.78
CA VAL A 174 -10.58 15.39 -3.82
C VAL A 174 -11.12 15.72 -2.43
N LYS A 175 -10.70 14.99 -1.39
CA LYS A 175 -11.13 15.25 -0.01
C LYS A 175 -10.67 16.63 0.51
N GLN A 176 -9.56 17.16 -0.01
CA GLN A 176 -9.11 18.54 0.23
C GLN A 176 -9.86 19.61 -0.59
N GLY A 177 -10.77 19.23 -1.50
CA GLY A 177 -11.41 20.15 -2.44
C GLY A 177 -10.50 20.64 -3.57
N ARG A 178 -9.31 20.05 -3.75
CA ARG A 178 -8.31 20.40 -4.78
C ARG A 178 -8.58 19.64 -6.08
N LEU A 179 -9.75 19.89 -6.68
CA LEU A 179 -10.27 19.06 -7.77
C LEU A 179 -9.40 19.09 -9.03
N GLU A 180 -8.86 20.24 -9.42
CA GLU A 180 -8.02 20.36 -10.62
C GLU A 180 -6.73 19.53 -10.51
N GLU A 181 -6.10 19.53 -9.34
CA GLU A 181 -4.91 18.70 -9.09
C GLU A 181 -5.27 17.22 -9.06
N ALA A 182 -6.40 16.86 -8.47
CA ALA A 182 -6.89 15.49 -8.51
C ALA A 182 -7.14 15.01 -9.95
N ARG A 183 -7.68 15.85 -10.85
CA ARG A 183 -7.87 15.50 -12.27
C ARG A 183 -6.53 15.20 -12.96
N VAL A 184 -5.51 16.03 -12.74
CA VAL A 184 -4.17 15.81 -13.30
C VAL A 184 -3.60 14.49 -12.80
N LEU A 185 -3.73 14.20 -11.51
CA LEU A 185 -3.24 12.96 -10.91
C LEU A 185 -3.97 11.71 -11.41
N VAL A 186 -5.29 11.76 -11.57
CA VAL A 186 -6.07 10.65 -12.15
C VAL A 186 -5.67 10.41 -13.60
N GLU A 187 -5.46 11.46 -14.39
CA GLU A 187 -5.04 11.32 -15.79
C GLU A 187 -3.64 10.71 -15.89
N GLU A 188 -2.70 11.16 -15.04
CA GLU A 188 -1.38 10.54 -14.94
C GLU A 188 -1.50 9.07 -14.54
N ALA A 189 -2.27 8.76 -13.48
CA ALA A 189 -2.49 7.39 -13.01
C ALA A 189 -3.06 6.48 -14.11
N ARG A 190 -4.01 6.96 -14.91
CA ARG A 190 -4.62 6.22 -16.03
C ARG A 190 -3.63 5.94 -17.15
N ARG A 191 -2.79 6.92 -17.47
CA ARG A 191 -1.74 6.75 -18.49
C ARG A 191 -0.74 5.67 -18.07
N GLU A 192 -0.35 5.65 -16.81
CA GLU A 192 0.63 4.68 -16.29
C GLU A 192 0.01 3.29 -16.02
N ARG A 193 -1.27 3.24 -15.63
CA ARG A 193 -2.04 2.02 -15.31
C ARG A 193 -3.46 2.10 -15.90
N PRO A 194 -3.65 1.71 -17.17
CA PRO A 194 -4.95 1.76 -17.83
C PRO A 194 -6.04 0.93 -17.14
N ASP A 195 -5.66 -0.12 -16.41
CA ASP A 195 -6.58 -0.95 -15.61
C ASP A 195 -7.22 -0.16 -14.44
N ILE A 196 -6.55 0.87 -13.92
CA ILE A 196 -7.10 1.76 -12.89
C ILE A 196 -8.23 2.65 -13.47
N ALA A 197 -8.30 2.83 -14.80
CA ALA A 197 -9.31 3.67 -15.43
C ALA A 197 -10.75 3.16 -15.17
N ALA A 198 -10.95 1.84 -15.16
CA ALA A 198 -12.25 1.23 -14.88
C ALA A 198 -12.69 1.50 -13.44
N ALA A 199 -11.79 1.33 -12.46
CA ALA A 199 -12.06 1.62 -11.05
C ALA A 199 -12.38 3.11 -10.83
N ALA A 200 -11.56 4.01 -11.40
CA ALA A 200 -11.75 5.46 -11.29
C ALA A 200 -13.13 5.93 -11.79
N GLY A 201 -13.64 5.28 -12.83
CA GLY A 201 -14.93 5.59 -13.45
C GLY A 201 -16.13 5.33 -12.55
N THR A 202 -16.02 4.46 -11.56
CA THR A 202 -17.10 4.08 -10.64
C THR A 202 -16.84 4.41 -9.17
N ASP A 203 -15.59 4.71 -8.79
CA ASP A 203 -15.20 5.06 -7.42
C ASP A 203 -15.97 6.28 -6.84
N PRO A 204 -16.73 6.13 -5.74
CA PRO A 204 -17.45 7.24 -5.12
C PRO A 204 -16.54 8.38 -4.63
N ASP A 205 -15.30 8.10 -4.24
CA ASP A 205 -14.34 9.12 -3.77
C ASP A 205 -13.86 10.04 -4.88
N LEU A 206 -13.96 9.61 -6.14
CA LEU A 206 -13.66 10.42 -7.32
C LEU A 206 -14.92 10.96 -8.01
N ALA A 207 -16.12 10.74 -7.45
CA ALA A 207 -17.37 11.24 -8.01
C ALA A 207 -17.36 12.76 -8.30
N PRO A 208 -16.74 13.63 -7.47
CA PRO A 208 -16.63 15.07 -7.77
C PRO A 208 -15.88 15.40 -9.07
N LEU A 209 -15.09 14.47 -9.62
CA LEU A 209 -14.34 14.66 -10.87
C LEU A 209 -15.13 14.28 -12.13
N ARG A 210 -16.37 13.78 -12.00
CA ARG A 210 -17.19 13.32 -13.14
C ARG A 210 -18.01 14.42 -13.82
N GLY A 211 -18.04 15.61 -13.22
CA GLY A 211 -18.65 16.82 -13.79
C GLY A 211 -17.71 17.58 -14.72
#